data_AF-A0A1Z5AYS5-F1
#
_entry.id   AF-A0A1Z5AYS5-F1
#
_cell.length_a   1.000
_cell.length_b   1.000
_cell.length_c   1.000
_cell.angle_alpha   90.00
_cell.angle_beta   90.00
_cell.angle_gamma   90.00
#
_symmetry.space_group_name_H-M   'P 1'
#
loop_
_entity.id
_entity.type
_entity.pdbx_description
1 polymer ?
#
loop_
_entity_poly.entity_id
_entity_poly.type
_entity_poly.pdbx_seq_one_letter_code
_entity_poly.pdbx_strand_id
1 'polypeptide(L)'
;FSAPVIAAFAVFVVYPIGQASFSDGMPLGISGTFNFMLVFQAEHNILMHPFHILGVAGVFGGSLFSAMHGSLVTSSLLAESAGDISLNVGYKFGQEDETYSISAAHGYFGR
;
A
#
# COMPACT_ATOMS: atom_id res chain seq x y z
N PHE A 1 3.26 -7.59 -8.77
CA PHE A 1 4.56 -6.88 -8.61
C PHE A 1 4.88 -5.91 -9.77
N SER A 2 4.19 -5.96 -10.92
CA SER A 2 4.48 -5.06 -12.05
C SER A 2 4.32 -3.55 -11.73
N ALA A 3 3.36 -3.16 -10.88
CA ALA A 3 3.11 -1.76 -10.55
C ALA A 3 4.35 -1.00 -10.01
N PRO A 4 5.06 -1.45 -8.94
CA PRO A 4 6.28 -0.79 -8.49
C PRO A 4 7.43 -0.85 -9.51
N VAL A 5 7.50 -1.89 -10.35
CA VAL A 5 8.50 -1.97 -11.44
C VAL A 5 8.26 -0.88 -12.47
N ILE A 6 7.01 -0.68 -12.88
CA ILE A 6 6.62 0.37 -13.85
C ILE A 6 6.84 1.76 -13.25
N ALA A 7 6.54 1.96 -11.96
CA ALA A 7 6.79 3.22 -11.28
C ALA A 7 8.30 3.57 -11.25
N ALA A 8 9.16 2.60 -10.95
CA ALA A 8 10.61 2.77 -11.01
C ALA A 8 11.09 3.08 -12.45
N PHE A 9 10.57 2.35 -13.43
CA PHE A 9 10.90 2.57 -14.83
C PHE A 9 10.48 3.97 -15.33
N ALA A 10 9.34 4.49 -14.86
CA ALA A 10 8.86 5.82 -15.21
C ALA A 10 9.83 6.92 -14.78
N VAL A 11 10.34 6.87 -13.55
CA VAL A 11 11.19 7.92 -12.98
C VAL A 11 12.68 7.79 -13.32
N PHE A 12 13.15 6.58 -13.64
CA PHE A 12 14.57 6.32 -13.96
C PHE A 12 14.87 6.18 -15.45
N VAL A 13 13.87 5.89 -16.29
CA VAL A 13 14.10 5.65 -17.72
C VAL A 13 13.20 6.51 -18.59
N VAL A 14 11.87 6.40 -18.45
CA VAL A 14 10.93 7.07 -19.36
C VAL A 14 11.03 8.59 -19.25
N TYR A 15 11.00 9.14 -18.04
CA TYR A 15 11.07 10.58 -17.83
C TYR A 15 12.40 11.18 -18.32
N PRO A 16 13.57 10.64 -17.97
CA PRO A 16 14.85 11.05 -18.57
C PRO A 16 14.91 11.04 -20.09
N ILE A 17 14.38 9.99 -20.73
CA ILE A 17 14.32 9.91 -22.19
C ILE A 17 13.42 11.02 -22.74
N GLY A 18 12.27 11.27 -22.11
CA GLY A 18 11.36 12.36 -22.47
C GLY A 18 11.97 13.75 -22.33
N GLN A 19 12.85 13.95 -21.33
CA GLN A 19 13.61 15.20 -21.12
C GLN A 19 14.90 15.28 -21.95
N ALA A 20 15.24 14.21 -22.69
CA ALA A 20 16.51 14.06 -23.40
C ALA A 20 17.77 14.17 -22.51
N SER A 21 17.65 13.90 -21.20
CA SER A 21 18.77 13.89 -20.26
C SER A 21 18.55 12.97 -19.06
N PHE A 22 19.56 12.17 -18.72
CA PHE A 22 19.58 11.40 -17.47
C PHE A 22 19.91 12.23 -16.24
N SER A 23 20.34 13.48 -16.39
CA SER A 23 20.48 14.41 -15.25
C SER A 23 19.15 14.69 -14.55
N ASP A 24 18.05 14.58 -15.28
CA ASP A 24 16.71 14.93 -14.81
C ASP A 24 15.97 13.70 -14.25
N GLY A 25 16.61 12.53 -14.29
CA GLY A 25 16.10 11.34 -13.61
C GLY A 25 16.09 11.50 -12.09
N MET A 26 15.21 10.74 -11.43
CA MET A 26 15.15 10.78 -9.97
C MET A 26 16.51 10.37 -9.35
N PRO A 27 17.11 11.18 -8.47
CA PRO A 27 18.37 10.81 -7.82
C PRO A 27 18.20 9.68 -6.81
N LEU A 28 19.25 8.87 -6.63
CA LEU A 28 19.29 7.80 -5.63
C LEU A 28 19.64 8.32 -4.23
N GLY A 29 18.72 9.06 -3.62
CA GLY A 29 18.87 9.57 -2.26
C GLY A 29 17.64 10.33 -1.79
N ILE A 30 17.42 10.36 -0.47
CA ILE A 30 16.21 10.92 0.14
C ILE A 30 15.98 12.38 -0.26
N SER A 31 16.96 13.25 -0.06
CA SER A 31 16.87 14.67 -0.44
C SER A 31 16.75 14.86 -1.96
N GLY A 32 17.37 13.97 -2.74
CA GLY A 32 17.28 13.99 -4.20
C GLY A 32 15.88 13.64 -4.71
N THR A 33 15.20 12.68 -4.08
CA THR A 33 13.79 12.38 -4.37
C THR A 33 12.89 13.58 -4.11
N PHE A 34 13.08 14.29 -2.98
CA PHE A 34 12.32 15.51 -2.71
C PHE A 34 12.58 16.60 -3.75
N ASN A 35 13.84 16.80 -4.15
CA ASN A 35 14.20 17.75 -5.19
C ASN A 35 13.50 17.42 -6.52
N PHE A 36 13.55 16.16 -6.95
CA PHE A 36 12.86 15.67 -8.14
C PHE A 36 11.35 15.98 -8.08
N MET A 37 10.69 15.68 -6.97
CA MET A 37 9.24 15.92 -6.82
C MET A 37 8.88 17.41 -6.92
N LEU A 38 9.68 18.30 -6.34
CA LEU A 38 9.43 19.74 -6.37
C LEU A 38 9.62 20.32 -7.78
N VAL A 39 10.68 19.91 -8.48
CA VAL A 39 10.92 20.31 -9.88
C VAL A 39 9.82 19.76 -10.78
N PHE A 40 9.46 18.48 -10.62
CA PHE A 40 8.39 17.85 -11.39
C PHE A 40 7.04 18.55 -11.20
N GLN A 41 6.73 18.99 -9.98
CA GLN A 41 5.55 19.80 -9.72
C GLN A 41 5.63 21.18 -10.40
N ALA A 42 6.78 21.85 -10.36
CA ALA A 42 6.97 23.16 -10.96
C ALA A 42 6.82 23.12 -12.50
N GLU A 43 7.31 22.05 -13.14
CA GLU A 43 7.27 21.91 -14.59
C GLU A 43 5.97 21.30 -15.12
N HIS A 44 5.37 20.34 -14.40
CA HIS A 44 4.28 19.51 -14.92
C HIS A 44 2.96 19.67 -14.15
N ASN A 45 2.93 20.44 -13.06
CA ASN A 45 1.76 20.61 -12.19
C ASN A 45 1.09 19.27 -11.84
N ILE A 46 1.90 18.27 -11.48
CA ILE A 46 1.47 16.87 -11.29
C ILE A 46 0.32 16.72 -10.29
N LEU A 47 0.21 17.59 -9.29
CA LEU A 47 -0.90 17.57 -8.33
C LEU A 47 -2.28 17.74 -9.00
N MET A 48 -2.35 18.38 -10.17
CA MET A 48 -3.58 18.55 -10.94
C MET A 48 -3.78 17.46 -12.01
N HIS A 49 -2.84 16.52 -12.16
CA HIS A 49 -2.93 15.46 -13.15
C HIS A 49 -3.81 14.29 -12.66
N PRO A 50 -4.82 13.84 -13.44
CA PRO A 50 -5.76 12.82 -12.97
C PRO A 50 -5.10 11.48 -12.65
N PHE A 51 -4.06 11.06 -13.38
CA PHE A 51 -3.35 9.82 -13.05
C PHE A 51 -2.58 9.89 -11.72
N HIS A 52 -2.08 11.07 -11.34
CA HIS A 52 -1.46 11.24 -10.02
C HIS A 52 -2.54 11.15 -8.93
N ILE A 53 -3.69 11.80 -9.12
CA ILE A 53 -4.83 11.72 -8.20
C ILE A 53 -5.31 10.25 -8.04
N LEU A 54 -5.41 9.49 -9.13
CA LEU A 54 -5.72 8.06 -9.08
C LEU A 54 -4.65 7.27 -8.31
N GLY A 55 -3.37 7.58 -8.50
CA GLY A 55 -2.28 6.99 -7.72
C GLY A 55 -2.40 7.26 -6.22
N VAL A 56 -2.69 8.51 -5.84
CA VAL A 56 -2.92 8.94 -4.45
C VAL A 56 -4.12 8.19 -3.84
N ALA A 57 -5.24 8.11 -4.57
CA ALA A 57 -6.41 7.36 -4.15
C ALA A 57 -6.09 5.86 -3.95
N GLY A 58 -5.27 5.28 -4.83
CA GLY A 58 -4.81 3.90 -4.73
C GLY A 58 -3.97 3.63 -3.48
N VAL A 59 -2.99 4.47 -3.16
CA VAL A 59 -2.15 4.28 -1.97
C VAL A 59 -2.91 4.52 -0.67
N PHE A 60 -3.74 5.56 -0.61
CA PHE A 60 -4.57 5.82 0.57
C PHE A 60 -5.63 4.75 0.78
N GLY A 61 -6.36 4.38 -0.28
CA GLY A 61 -7.31 3.27 -0.24
C GLY A 61 -6.64 1.96 0.17
N GLY A 62 -5.46 1.67 -0.38
CA GLY A 62 -4.67 0.49 0.01
C GLY A 62 -4.33 0.47 1.50
N SER A 63 -3.85 1.59 2.05
CA SER A 63 -3.56 1.68 3.49
C SER A 63 -4.80 1.54 4.37
N LEU A 64 -5.91 2.17 3.97
CA LEU A 64 -7.20 2.10 4.65
C LEU A 64 -7.73 0.65 4.67
N PHE A 65 -7.75 -0.01 3.51
CA PHE A 65 -8.26 -1.39 3.41
C PHE A 65 -7.33 -2.40 4.06
N SER A 66 -6.01 -2.16 4.07
CA SER A 66 -5.07 -2.98 4.85
C SER A 66 -5.38 -2.91 6.34
N ALA A 67 -5.60 -1.72 6.88
CA ALA A 67 -5.96 -1.54 8.29
C ALA A 67 -7.34 -2.13 8.60
N MET A 68 -8.34 -1.86 7.76
CA MET A 68 -9.70 -2.38 7.89
C MET A 68 -9.71 -3.91 7.88
N HIS A 69 -9.09 -4.54 6.89
CA HIS A 69 -9.05 -6.00 6.81
C HIS A 69 -8.36 -6.61 8.03
N GLY A 70 -7.19 -6.09 8.42
CA GLY A 70 -6.49 -6.52 9.62
C GLY A 70 -7.36 -6.42 10.88
N SER A 71 -8.08 -5.31 11.05
CA SER A 71 -8.97 -5.10 12.20
C SER A 71 -10.16 -6.06 12.22
N LEU A 72 -10.82 -6.30 11.08
CA LEU A 72 -11.99 -7.18 11.00
C LEU A 72 -11.63 -8.64 11.28
N VAL A 73 -10.52 -9.12 10.70
CA VAL A 73 -10.01 -10.48 10.97
C VAL A 73 -9.63 -10.61 12.45
N THR A 74 -8.87 -9.65 12.99
CA THR A 74 -8.43 -9.68 14.40
C THR A 74 -9.62 -9.65 15.37
N SER A 75 -10.67 -8.88 15.07
CA SER A 75 -11.86 -8.77 15.91
C SER A 75 -12.75 -10.02 15.93
N SER A 76 -12.53 -10.96 15.01
CA SER A 76 -13.39 -12.13 14.81
C SER A 76 -12.64 -13.46 14.94
N LEU A 77 -11.42 -13.45 15.49
CA LEU A 77 -10.66 -14.66 15.80
C LEU A 77 -11.47 -15.61 16.70
N LEU A 78 -11.38 -16.91 16.43
CA LEU A 78 -11.96 -17.93 17.29
C LEU A 78 -11.17 -18.05 18.60
N ALA A 79 -11.86 -18.33 19.70
CA ALA A 79 -11.25 -18.41 21.03
C ALA A 79 -10.53 -19.76 21.23
N GLU A 80 -9.33 -19.88 20.66
CA GLU A 80 -8.52 -21.12 20.68
C GLU A 80 -7.40 -21.12 21.75
N SER A 81 -7.25 -20.02 22.50
CA SER A 81 -6.24 -19.84 23.55
C SER A 81 -6.87 -19.42 24.88
N ALA A 82 -6.25 -19.78 26.01
CA ALA A 82 -6.75 -19.47 27.35
C ALA A 82 -5.70 -18.76 28.22
N GLY A 83 -6.15 -17.84 29.08
CA GLY A 83 -5.28 -17.07 29.98
C GLY A 83 -4.48 -15.98 29.28
N ASP A 84 -3.38 -15.56 29.89
CA ASP A 84 -2.56 -14.43 29.43
C ASP A 84 -1.46 -14.85 28.43
N ILE A 85 -1.84 -15.67 27.44
CA ILE A 85 -0.96 -16.03 26.32
C ILE A 85 -1.39 -15.30 25.04
N SER A 86 -0.49 -15.21 24.06
CA SER A 86 -0.80 -14.59 22.77
C SER A 86 -1.88 -15.37 22.02
N LEU A 87 -2.87 -14.65 21.48
CA LEU A 87 -3.92 -15.20 20.61
C LEU A 87 -3.34 -15.86 19.35
N ASN A 88 -2.15 -15.46 18.92
CA ASN A 88 -1.49 -16.06 17.74
C ASN A 88 -1.19 -17.56 17.92
N VAL A 89 -1.07 -18.04 19.16
CA VAL A 89 -0.88 -19.47 19.47
C VAL A 89 -2.11 -20.29 19.10
N GLY A 90 -3.28 -19.66 19.00
CA GLY A 90 -4.52 -20.29 18.54
C GLY A 90 -4.47 -20.79 17.10
N TYR A 91 -3.62 -20.20 16.25
CA TYR A 91 -3.42 -20.65 14.88
C TYR A 91 -2.26 -21.66 14.78
N LYS A 92 -2.50 -22.76 14.08
CA LYS A 92 -1.48 -23.76 13.72
C LYS A 92 -1.18 -23.69 12.23
N PHE A 93 0.11 -23.61 11.90
CA PHE A 93 0.56 -23.58 10.51
C PHE A 93 0.08 -24.84 9.75
N GLY A 94 -0.69 -24.63 8.68
CA GLY A 94 -1.24 -25.70 7.86
C GLY A 94 -2.52 -26.35 8.39
N GLN A 95 -3.20 -25.75 9.38
CA GLN A 95 -4.53 -26.20 9.79
C GLN A 95 -5.55 -26.09 8.65
N GLU A 96 -6.55 -26.98 8.65
CA GLU A 96 -7.59 -27.02 7.62
C GLU A 96 -8.74 -26.02 7.89
N ASP A 97 -9.08 -25.81 9.16
CA ASP A 97 -10.17 -24.93 9.57
C ASP A 97 -9.77 -23.45 9.59
N GLU A 98 -10.73 -22.57 9.28
CA GLU A 98 -10.56 -21.12 9.33
C GLU A 98 -10.32 -20.62 10.76
N THR A 99 -9.44 -19.63 10.92
CA THR A 99 -9.04 -19.12 12.25
C THR A 99 -9.96 -18.01 12.81
N TYR A 100 -10.94 -17.56 12.02
CA TYR A 100 -11.82 -16.44 12.36
C TYR A 100 -13.23 -16.64 11.78
N SER A 101 -14.21 -15.94 12.34
CA SER A 101 -15.59 -15.96 11.86
C SER A 101 -15.86 -14.87 10.82
N ILE A 102 -15.85 -15.25 9.54
CA ILE A 102 -16.22 -14.32 8.45
C ILE A 102 -17.66 -13.81 8.57
N SER A 103 -18.59 -14.64 9.07
CA SER A 103 -19.99 -14.24 9.26
C SER A 103 -20.13 -13.17 10.34
N ALA A 104 -19.36 -13.25 11.43
CA ALA A 104 -19.30 -12.20 12.45
C ALA A 104 -18.69 -10.90 11.89
N ALA A 105 -17.56 -11.00 11.17
CA ALA A 105 -16.90 -9.85 10.56
C ALA A 105 -17.82 -9.14 9.54
N HIS A 106 -18.49 -9.89 8.66
CA HIS A 106 -19.44 -9.36 7.69
C HIS A 106 -20.67 -8.75 8.39
N GLY A 107 -21.21 -9.43 9.40
CA GLY A 107 -22.34 -8.94 10.17
C GLY A 107 -22.04 -7.67 10.97
N TYR A 108 -20.79 -7.46 11.39
CA TYR A 108 -20.35 -6.21 12.01
C TYR A 108 -20.20 -5.09 10.99
N PHE A 109 -19.50 -5.33 9.87
CA PHE A 109 -19.23 -4.30 8.87
C PHE A 109 -20.49 -3.85 8.10
N GLY A 110 -21.47 -4.74 7.93
CA GLY A 110 -22.70 -4.46 7.19
C GLY A 110 -23.83 -3.81 8.00
N ARG A 111 -23.64 -3.57 9.31
CA ARG A 111 -24.61 -2.89 10.19
C ARG A 111 -24.22 -1.44 10.41
#